data_AF-A0A960K8U1-F1
#
_entry.id   AF-A0A960K8U1-F1
#
_cell.length_a   1.000
_cell.length_b   1.000
_cell.length_c   1.000
_cell.angle_alpha   90.00
_cell.angle_beta   90.00
_cell.angle_gamma   90.00
#
_symmetry.space_group_name_H-M   'P 1'
#
loop_
_entity.id
_entity.type
_entity.pdbx_description
1 polymer ?
#
loop_
_entity_poly.entity_id
_entity_poly.type
_entity_poly.pdbx_seq_one_letter_code
_entity_poly.pdbx_strand_id
1 'polypeptide(L)'
;TNRGRLITPLKDRFGAQIRTHYPLDVETEMAIVAQEAEPIADAELTVVVPDFMAEVVATLSQLARQSSHINQRSGVSVRLTVTNAETLVANAARRALRAGEEVVVPRVSDLDALAASTSGKVELDTLDEDGGEVIERLVKQSVLTVFRDRVDVGALRGVLDAFDDGRVVHAGEDVAAVDEAHLVEEIPALRAAVAELVGDDDRPAVLASAVEFVLEGLHLSKRLNKDADHRGVRATYRSR
;
A
#
# COMPACT_ATOMS: atom_id res chain seq x y z
N THR A 1 -31.04 -10.06 -21.22
CA THR A 1 -31.26 -8.60 -21.36
C THR A 1 -30.10 -8.02 -22.15
N ASN A 2 -30.32 -7.58 -23.40
CA ASN A 2 -29.29 -6.98 -24.27
C ASN A 2 -28.85 -5.60 -23.73
N ARG A 3 -28.17 -5.55 -22.59
CA ARG A 3 -27.53 -4.33 -22.09
C ARG A 3 -26.33 -4.03 -22.98
N GLY A 4 -26.31 -2.85 -23.60
CA GLY A 4 -25.14 -2.33 -24.32
C GLY A 4 -25.18 -2.36 -25.85
N ARG A 5 -26.18 -3.00 -26.48
CA ARG A 5 -26.32 -2.95 -27.95
C ARG A 5 -27.21 -1.78 -28.35
N LEU A 6 -26.57 -0.65 -28.67
CA LEU A 6 -27.22 0.54 -29.19
C LEU A 6 -27.79 0.24 -30.58
N ILE A 7 -29.10 0.33 -30.74
CA ILE A 7 -29.75 0.05 -32.03
C ILE A 7 -29.35 1.17 -32.99
N THR A 8 -28.81 0.81 -34.16
CA THR A 8 -28.21 1.71 -35.15
C THR A 8 -29.00 2.99 -35.45
N PRO A 9 -30.36 2.98 -35.56
CA PRO A 9 -31.14 4.20 -35.82
C PRO A 9 -31.08 5.26 -34.71
N LEU A 10 -30.72 4.88 -33.48
CA LEU A 10 -30.55 5.81 -32.35
C LEU A 10 -29.17 6.47 -32.37
N LYS A 11 -28.17 5.85 -33.03
CA LYS A 11 -26.80 6.38 -33.08
C LYS A 11 -26.72 7.70 -33.87
N ASP A 12 -27.48 7.82 -34.96
CA ASP A 12 -27.53 9.01 -35.82
C ASP A 12 -28.19 10.23 -35.14
N ARG A 13 -28.76 10.06 -33.94
CA ARG A 13 -29.43 11.12 -33.19
C ARG A 13 -28.62 11.65 -32.00
N PHE A 14 -27.41 11.14 -31.76
CA PHE A 14 -26.52 11.68 -30.72
C PHE A 14 -25.71 12.88 -31.24
N GLY A 15 -25.75 13.99 -30.49
CA GLY A 15 -24.94 15.18 -30.80
C GLY A 15 -23.45 15.02 -30.47
N ALA A 16 -23.09 14.10 -29.57
CA ALA A 16 -21.70 13.78 -29.24
C ALA A 16 -21.59 12.36 -28.66
N GLN A 17 -20.40 11.76 -28.82
CA GLN A 17 -20.02 10.51 -28.18
C GLN A 17 -18.78 10.78 -27.31
N ILE A 18 -18.93 10.67 -25.99
CA ILE A 18 -17.81 10.79 -25.04
C ILE A 18 -17.32 9.38 -24.70
N ARG A 19 -16.03 9.15 -24.85
CA ARG A 19 -15.38 7.91 -24.43
C ARG A 19 -14.68 8.17 -23.10
N THR A 20 -15.17 7.53 -22.04
CA THR A 20 -14.60 7.65 -20.70
C THR A 20 -13.48 6.63 -20.48
N HIS A 21 -12.58 6.93 -19.55
CA HIS A 21 -11.54 6.03 -19.08
C HIS A 21 -11.33 6.22 -17.57
N TYR A 22 -10.65 5.27 -16.93
CA TYR A 22 -10.15 5.44 -15.56
C TYR A 22 -8.90 6.32 -15.55
N PRO A 23 -8.49 6.89 -14.39
CA PRO A 23 -7.28 7.69 -14.29
C PRO A 23 -6.06 6.96 -14.86
N LEU A 24 -5.24 7.70 -15.62
CA LEU A 24 -4.09 7.15 -16.34
C LEU A 24 -2.82 7.14 -15.49
N ASP A 25 -2.77 7.99 -14.48
CA ASP A 25 -1.63 8.19 -13.60
C ASP A 25 -2.06 8.14 -12.13
N VAL A 26 -1.07 7.88 -11.27
CA VAL A 26 -1.24 7.71 -9.82
C VAL A 26 -1.64 9.03 -9.16
N GLU A 27 -1.09 10.16 -9.62
CA GLU A 27 -1.36 11.50 -9.06
C GLU A 27 -2.84 11.87 -9.18
N THR A 28 -3.42 11.73 -10.37
CA THR A 28 -4.85 11.98 -10.62
C THR A 28 -5.73 11.06 -9.77
N GLU A 29 -5.32 9.80 -9.61
CA GLU A 29 -6.06 8.83 -8.81
C GLU A 29 -6.03 9.16 -7.32
N MET A 30 -4.87 9.56 -6.79
CA MET A 30 -4.73 10.04 -5.41
C MET A 30 -5.55 11.31 -5.17
N ALA A 31 -5.58 12.25 -6.12
CA ALA A 31 -6.40 13.46 -6.02
C ALA A 31 -7.90 13.12 -5.92
N ILE A 32 -8.38 12.14 -6.69
CA ILE A 32 -9.77 11.66 -6.56
C ILE A 32 -9.99 11.00 -5.20
N VAL A 33 -9.05 10.17 -4.72
CA VAL A 33 -9.18 9.54 -3.40
C VAL A 33 -9.24 10.58 -2.28
N ALA A 34 -8.38 11.60 -2.31
CA ALA A 34 -8.39 12.68 -1.33
C ALA A 34 -9.72 13.47 -1.33
N GLN A 35 -10.37 13.57 -2.49
CA GLN A 35 -11.68 14.23 -2.62
C GLN A 35 -12.84 13.35 -2.13
N GLU A 36 -12.79 12.04 -2.38
CA GLU A 36 -13.94 11.14 -2.24
C GLU A 36 -13.91 10.26 -0.98
N ALA A 37 -12.73 10.02 -0.39
CA ALA A 37 -12.61 9.19 0.81
C ALA A 37 -13.22 9.88 2.03
N GLU A 38 -13.93 9.11 2.86
CA GLU A 38 -14.49 9.61 4.11
C GLU A 38 -13.47 9.43 5.26
N PRO A 39 -12.99 10.52 5.89
CA PRO A 39 -12.07 10.41 7.01
C PRO A 39 -12.71 9.75 8.22
N ILE A 40 -11.92 9.05 9.04
CA ILE A 40 -12.38 8.56 10.33
C ILE A 40 -12.79 9.76 11.20
N ALA A 41 -14.06 9.81 11.59
CA ALA A 41 -14.61 10.83 12.45
C ALA A 41 -14.42 10.46 13.93
N ASP A 42 -13.18 10.52 14.42
CA ASP A 42 -12.86 10.41 15.85
C ASP A 42 -12.01 11.61 16.28
N ALA A 43 -12.46 12.34 17.31
CA ALA A 43 -11.80 13.56 17.77
C ALA A 43 -10.51 13.27 18.56
N GLU A 44 -10.31 12.03 19.02
CA GLU A 44 -9.14 11.62 19.80
C GLU A 44 -8.00 11.07 18.91
N LEU A 45 -8.27 10.81 17.63
CA LEU A 45 -7.30 10.25 16.70
C LEU A 45 -6.80 11.28 15.70
N THR A 46 -5.47 11.38 15.58
CA THR A 46 -4.82 12.15 14.52
C THR A 46 -4.38 11.21 13.40
N VAL A 47 -5.08 11.24 12.26
CA VAL A 47 -4.73 10.43 11.10
C VAL A 47 -3.72 11.15 10.21
N VAL A 48 -2.63 10.48 9.87
CA VAL A 48 -1.63 10.95 8.90
C VAL A 48 -1.38 9.82 7.91
N VAL A 49 -1.59 10.07 6.62
CA VAL A 49 -1.31 9.10 5.56
C VAL A 49 -0.09 9.58 4.79
N PRO A 50 1.07 8.90 4.89
CA PRO A 50 2.24 9.25 4.10
C PRO A 50 1.97 9.08 2.61
N ASP A 51 2.54 9.95 1.77
CA ASP A 51 2.30 9.93 0.32
C ASP A 51 2.64 8.58 -0.31
N PHE A 52 3.75 7.95 0.10
CA PHE A 52 4.15 6.64 -0.43
C PHE A 52 3.11 5.54 -0.11
N MET A 53 2.40 5.62 1.02
CA MET A 53 1.31 4.68 1.33
C MET A 53 0.09 4.92 0.46
N ALA A 54 -0.28 6.19 0.23
CA ALA A 54 -1.35 6.54 -0.70
C ALA A 54 -1.02 6.11 -2.15
N GLU A 55 0.24 6.28 -2.57
CA GLU A 55 0.75 5.80 -3.85
C GLU A 55 0.70 4.28 -3.97
N VAL A 56 1.00 3.53 -2.91
CA VAL A 56 0.90 2.06 -2.91
C VAL A 56 -0.54 1.62 -3.19
N VAL A 57 -1.52 2.28 -2.57
CA VAL A 57 -2.95 2.00 -2.79
C VAL A 57 -3.40 2.37 -4.20
N ALA A 58 -2.98 3.52 -4.72
CA ALA A 58 -3.28 3.93 -6.10
C ALA A 58 -2.61 3.00 -7.11
N THR A 59 -1.36 2.63 -6.88
CA THR A 59 -0.58 1.71 -7.73
C THR A 59 -1.20 0.32 -7.75
N LEU A 60 -1.74 -0.17 -6.63
CA LEU A 60 -2.50 -1.42 -6.58
C LEU A 60 -3.66 -1.42 -7.59
N SER A 61 -4.44 -0.34 -7.66
CA SER A 61 -5.53 -0.20 -8.63
C SER A 61 -5.03 -0.12 -10.08
N GLN A 62 -3.90 0.56 -10.31
CA GLN A 62 -3.28 0.63 -11.64
C GLN A 62 -2.80 -0.75 -12.12
N LEU A 63 -2.17 -1.52 -11.24
CA LEU A 63 -1.74 -2.89 -11.53
C LEU A 63 -2.94 -3.82 -11.74
N ALA A 64 -4.01 -3.66 -10.96
CA ALA A 64 -5.24 -4.43 -11.10
C ALA A 64 -5.90 -4.23 -12.49
N ARG A 65 -5.87 -3.01 -13.04
CA ARG A 65 -6.36 -2.70 -14.42
C ARG A 65 -5.54 -3.37 -15.53
N GLN A 66 -4.33 -3.81 -15.21
CA GLN A 66 -3.41 -4.43 -16.17
C GLN A 66 -3.28 -5.95 -15.94
N SER A 67 -3.84 -6.46 -14.84
CA SER A 67 -3.73 -7.85 -14.45
C SER A 67 -4.59 -8.76 -15.33
N SER A 68 -3.98 -9.81 -15.87
CA SER A 68 -4.70 -10.89 -16.58
C SER A 68 -5.55 -11.76 -15.65
N HIS A 69 -5.36 -11.66 -14.34
CA HIS A 69 -6.13 -12.42 -13.34
C HIS A 69 -7.42 -11.70 -12.93
N ILE A 70 -7.65 -10.48 -13.41
CA ILE A 70 -8.84 -9.67 -13.14
C ILE A 70 -9.65 -9.51 -14.42
N ASN A 71 -10.97 -9.64 -14.30
CA ASN A 71 -11.90 -9.50 -15.41
C ASN A 71 -12.00 -8.05 -15.88
N GLN A 72 -11.25 -7.76 -16.95
CA GLN A 72 -11.20 -6.42 -17.52
C GLN A 72 -12.52 -5.98 -18.19
N ARG A 73 -13.47 -6.90 -18.44
CA ARG A 73 -14.81 -6.52 -18.95
C ARG A 73 -15.67 -5.87 -17.87
N SER A 74 -15.51 -6.30 -16.62
CA SER A 74 -16.15 -5.70 -15.45
C SER A 74 -15.43 -4.41 -15.04
N GLY A 75 -14.11 -4.36 -15.29
CA GLY A 75 -13.27 -3.19 -15.12
C GLY A 75 -12.93 -2.91 -13.66
N VAL A 76 -11.93 -2.04 -13.44
CA VAL A 76 -11.43 -1.70 -12.09
C VAL A 76 -11.57 -0.21 -11.87
N SER A 77 -12.63 0.17 -11.14
CA SER A 77 -12.97 1.57 -10.89
C SER A 77 -12.12 2.22 -9.80
N VAL A 78 -12.08 3.55 -9.78
CA VAL A 78 -11.43 4.33 -8.69
C VAL A 78 -12.08 4.07 -7.33
N ARG A 79 -13.32 3.56 -7.28
CA ARG A 79 -13.94 3.14 -6.01
C ARG A 79 -13.18 2.01 -5.32
N LEU A 80 -12.43 1.19 -6.08
CA LEU A 80 -11.51 0.23 -5.47
C LEU A 80 -10.48 0.97 -4.63
N THR A 81 -9.84 1.98 -5.21
CA THR A 81 -8.80 2.80 -4.57
C THR A 81 -9.33 3.54 -3.35
N VAL A 82 -10.49 4.19 -3.47
CA VAL A 82 -11.16 4.87 -2.34
C VAL A 82 -11.43 3.88 -1.20
N THR A 83 -12.06 2.74 -1.50
CA THR A 83 -12.38 1.72 -0.48
C THR A 83 -11.10 1.16 0.16
N ASN A 84 -10.04 0.95 -0.63
CA ASN A 84 -8.77 0.45 -0.12
C ASN A 84 -8.04 1.49 0.75
N ALA A 85 -8.10 2.77 0.41
CA ALA A 85 -7.53 3.84 1.24
C ALA A 85 -8.26 3.93 2.60
N GLU A 86 -9.60 3.87 2.60
CA GLU A 86 -10.41 3.82 3.81
C GLU A 86 -10.12 2.57 4.65
N THR A 87 -10.00 1.41 4.00
CA THR A 87 -9.67 0.13 4.67
C THR A 87 -8.28 0.17 5.29
N LEU A 88 -7.31 0.74 4.58
CA LEU A 88 -5.94 0.91 5.06
C LEU A 88 -5.93 1.77 6.34
N VAL A 89 -6.58 2.94 6.31
CA VAL A 89 -6.65 3.84 7.47
C VAL A 89 -7.44 3.20 8.61
N ALA A 90 -8.53 2.49 8.34
CA ALA A 90 -9.30 1.77 9.35
C ALA A 90 -8.48 0.67 10.05
N ASN A 91 -7.67 -0.07 9.29
CA ASN A 91 -6.81 -1.10 9.89
C ASN A 91 -5.65 -0.47 10.69
N ALA A 92 -5.06 0.62 10.18
CA ALA A 92 -4.06 1.39 10.91
C ALA A 92 -4.63 1.96 12.22
N ALA A 93 -5.86 2.46 12.22
CA ALA A 93 -6.54 2.94 13.43
C ALA A 93 -6.78 1.80 14.43
N ARG A 94 -7.22 0.63 13.96
CA ARG A 94 -7.37 -0.58 14.79
C ARG A 94 -6.04 -0.96 15.44
N ARG A 95 -4.93 -0.95 14.70
CA ARG A 95 -3.58 -1.23 15.23
C ARG A 95 -3.15 -0.18 16.26
N ALA A 96 -3.26 1.09 15.93
CA ALA A 96 -2.91 2.20 16.82
C ALA A 96 -3.69 2.15 18.14
N LEU A 97 -5.02 1.97 18.09
CA LEU A 97 -5.88 1.86 19.27
C LEU A 97 -5.51 0.66 20.16
N ARG A 98 -5.13 -0.48 19.56
CA ARG A 98 -4.65 -1.65 20.32
C ARG A 98 -3.32 -1.40 21.03
N ALA A 99 -2.45 -0.61 20.43
CA ALA A 99 -1.18 -0.20 21.00
C ALA A 99 -1.30 1.00 21.96
N GLY A 100 -2.47 1.64 22.05
CA GLY A 100 -2.67 2.87 22.83
C GLY A 100 -2.04 4.11 22.19
N GLU A 101 -1.91 4.13 20.86
CA GLU A 101 -1.33 5.22 20.07
C GLU A 101 -2.44 6.19 19.60
N GLU A 102 -2.25 7.50 19.77
CA GLU A 102 -3.20 8.54 19.33
C GLU A 102 -2.97 9.00 17.88
N VAL A 103 -1.75 8.80 17.36
CA VAL A 103 -1.38 9.16 15.98
C VAL A 103 -1.49 7.92 15.10
N VAL A 104 -2.49 7.92 14.22
CA VAL A 104 -2.77 6.83 13.28
C VAL A 104 -1.99 7.07 12.00
N VAL A 105 -1.01 6.21 11.73
CA VAL A 105 -0.24 6.23 10.47
C VAL A 105 -0.25 4.85 9.86
N PRO A 106 -0.75 4.66 8.62
CA PRO A 106 -0.65 3.38 7.93
C PRO A 106 0.77 2.92 7.74
N ARG A 107 1.03 1.64 7.98
CA ARG A 107 2.31 0.95 7.72
C ARG A 107 2.10 -0.18 6.71
N VAL A 108 3.18 -0.81 6.27
CA VAL A 108 3.11 -1.94 5.32
C VAL A 108 2.28 -3.09 5.89
N SER A 109 2.42 -3.36 7.19
CA SER A 109 1.63 -4.35 7.92
C SER A 109 0.12 -4.13 7.84
N ASP A 110 -0.35 -2.90 7.59
CA ASP A 110 -1.77 -2.62 7.46
C ASP A 110 -2.34 -3.00 6.08
N LEU A 111 -1.49 -3.22 5.07
CA LEU A 111 -1.90 -3.55 3.70
C LEU A 111 -2.56 -4.93 3.58
N ASP A 112 -2.32 -5.84 4.53
CA ASP A 112 -2.93 -7.18 4.54
C ASP A 112 -4.46 -7.10 4.63
N ALA A 113 -5.02 -6.02 5.19
CA ALA A 113 -6.46 -5.79 5.23
C ALA A 113 -7.08 -5.53 3.84
N LEU A 114 -6.29 -5.14 2.85
CA LEU A 114 -6.78 -4.76 1.52
C LEU A 114 -7.32 -5.95 0.72
N ALA A 115 -6.97 -7.19 1.09
CA ALA A 115 -7.48 -8.38 0.43
C ALA A 115 -9.02 -8.44 0.47
N ALA A 116 -9.61 -8.10 1.62
CA ALA A 116 -11.06 -8.14 1.81
C ALA A 116 -11.79 -7.07 0.98
N SER A 117 -11.32 -5.82 1.04
CA SER A 117 -11.92 -4.71 0.29
C SER A 117 -11.71 -4.85 -1.22
N THR A 118 -10.54 -5.35 -1.65
CA THR A 118 -10.23 -5.57 -3.06
C THR A 118 -11.10 -6.67 -3.65
N SER A 119 -11.23 -7.81 -2.98
CA SER A 119 -12.06 -8.94 -3.43
C SER A 119 -13.52 -8.55 -3.68
N GLY A 120 -14.07 -7.61 -2.90
CA GLY A 120 -15.44 -7.12 -3.07
C GLY A 120 -15.63 -6.13 -4.23
N LYS A 121 -14.55 -5.67 -4.87
CA LYS A 121 -14.55 -4.58 -5.86
C LYS A 121 -13.99 -4.98 -7.23
N VAL A 122 -13.37 -6.15 -7.33
CA VAL A 122 -12.88 -6.72 -8.59
C VAL A 122 -13.48 -8.10 -8.82
N GLU A 123 -13.70 -8.44 -10.08
CA GLU A 123 -14.01 -9.81 -10.47
C GLU A 123 -12.72 -10.51 -10.90
N LEU A 124 -12.43 -11.67 -10.32
CA LEU A 124 -11.26 -12.46 -10.67
C LEU A 124 -11.60 -13.44 -11.79
N ASP A 125 -10.71 -13.56 -12.77
CA ASP A 125 -10.82 -14.51 -13.90
C ASP A 125 -10.02 -15.81 -13.58
N THR A 126 -9.91 -16.21 -12.31
CA THR A 126 -9.11 -17.37 -11.91
C THR A 126 -9.89 -18.68 -12.05
N LEU A 127 -9.27 -19.66 -12.71
CA LEU A 127 -9.73 -21.05 -12.72
C LEU A 127 -8.97 -21.91 -11.69
N ASP A 128 -7.71 -21.55 -11.38
CA ASP A 128 -6.78 -22.40 -10.62
C ASP A 128 -6.01 -21.69 -9.47
N GLU A 129 -6.08 -20.36 -9.35
CA GLU A 129 -5.42 -19.58 -8.28
C GLU A 129 -6.44 -19.08 -7.24
N ASP A 130 -6.09 -19.15 -5.96
CA ASP A 130 -6.88 -18.51 -4.89
C ASP A 130 -6.86 -16.99 -5.10
N GLY A 131 -8.04 -16.38 -5.06
CA GLY A 131 -8.18 -14.93 -5.23
C GLY A 131 -7.39 -14.12 -4.20
N GLY A 132 -7.20 -14.67 -2.99
CA GLY A 132 -6.35 -14.06 -1.98
C GLY A 132 -4.90 -13.92 -2.44
N GLU A 133 -4.31 -14.97 -3.02
CA GLU A 133 -2.92 -14.97 -3.50
C GLU A 133 -2.71 -13.99 -4.65
N VAL A 134 -3.68 -13.86 -5.55
CA VAL A 134 -3.64 -12.87 -6.64
C VAL A 134 -3.55 -11.46 -6.08
N ILE A 135 -4.37 -11.13 -5.07
CA ILE A 135 -4.41 -9.80 -4.47
C ILE A 135 -3.13 -9.54 -3.67
N GLU A 136 -2.66 -10.51 -2.88
CA GLU A 136 -1.41 -10.42 -2.14
C GLU A 136 -0.22 -10.13 -3.06
N ARG A 137 -0.16 -10.81 -4.21
CA ARG A 137 0.86 -10.55 -5.22
C ARG A 137 0.76 -9.14 -5.79
N LEU A 138 -0.45 -8.64 -6.05
CA LEU A 138 -0.65 -7.27 -6.54
C LEU A 138 -0.23 -6.22 -5.50
N VAL A 139 -0.50 -6.47 -4.21
CA VAL A 139 -0.04 -5.60 -3.10
C VAL A 139 1.48 -5.60 -3.01
N LYS A 140 2.12 -6.77 -3.05
CA LYS A 140 3.60 -6.86 -3.06
C LYS A 140 4.19 -6.15 -4.28
N GLN A 141 3.56 -6.27 -5.45
CA GLN A 141 4.00 -5.56 -6.64
C GLN A 141 3.81 -4.04 -6.51
N SER A 142 2.73 -3.56 -5.90
CA SER A 142 2.52 -2.12 -5.72
C SER A 142 3.53 -1.53 -4.74
N VAL A 143 3.82 -2.20 -3.62
CA VAL A 143 4.89 -1.80 -2.69
C VAL A 143 6.24 -1.74 -3.40
N LEU A 144 6.60 -2.78 -4.17
CA LEU A 144 7.87 -2.82 -4.88
C LEU A 144 7.99 -1.74 -5.96
N THR A 145 6.91 -1.43 -6.68
CA THR A 145 6.89 -0.35 -7.68
C THR A 145 7.14 0.99 -7.00
N VAL A 146 6.35 1.34 -5.98
CA VAL A 146 6.51 2.64 -5.29
C VAL A 146 7.88 2.73 -4.60
N PHE A 147 8.38 1.64 -4.02
CA PHE A 147 9.70 1.62 -3.40
C PHE A 147 10.81 1.96 -4.41
N ARG A 148 10.75 1.42 -5.63
CA ARG A 148 11.73 1.72 -6.68
C ARG A 148 11.65 3.14 -7.20
N ASP A 149 10.46 3.74 -7.16
CA ASP A 149 10.24 5.11 -7.61
C ASP A 149 10.64 6.13 -6.54
N ARG A 150 10.49 5.79 -5.25
CA ARG A 150 10.74 6.69 -4.12
C ARG A 150 12.12 6.54 -3.47
N VAL A 151 12.78 5.39 -3.59
CA VAL A 151 14.00 5.08 -2.83
C VAL A 151 15.14 4.63 -3.73
N ASP A 152 16.29 5.29 -3.65
CA ASP A 152 17.52 4.84 -4.31
C ASP A 152 18.13 3.66 -3.54
N VAL A 153 18.00 2.45 -4.09
CA VAL A 153 18.59 1.22 -3.53
C VAL A 153 20.12 1.32 -3.38
N GLY A 154 20.79 2.13 -4.20
CA GLY A 154 22.22 2.40 -4.07
C GLY A 154 22.58 3.11 -2.76
N ALA A 155 21.70 3.98 -2.27
CA ALA A 155 21.87 4.70 -1.01
C ALA A 155 21.65 3.79 0.22
N LEU A 156 20.99 2.64 0.06
CA LEU A 156 20.70 1.69 1.14
C LEU A 156 21.86 0.74 1.48
N ARG A 157 23.04 0.92 0.89
CA ARG A 157 24.20 0.04 1.17
C ARG A 157 24.53 -0.07 2.65
N GLY A 158 24.56 1.06 3.36
CA GLY A 158 24.85 1.06 4.80
C GLY A 158 23.78 0.37 5.64
N VAL A 159 22.54 0.31 5.15
CA VAL A 159 21.47 -0.49 5.79
C VAL A 159 21.78 -1.97 5.62
N LEU A 160 22.14 -2.40 4.41
CA LEU A 160 22.48 -3.80 4.13
C LEU A 160 23.70 -4.27 4.92
N ASP A 161 24.75 -3.44 5.00
CA ASP A 161 25.96 -3.74 5.76
C ASP A 161 25.62 -4.01 7.24
N ALA A 162 24.67 -3.26 7.83
CA ALA A 162 24.22 -3.48 9.20
C ALA A 162 23.51 -4.84 9.40
N PHE A 163 22.75 -5.32 8.40
CA PHE A 163 22.14 -6.66 8.44
C PHE A 163 23.17 -7.77 8.24
N ASP A 164 24.17 -7.55 7.38
CA ASP A 164 25.25 -8.51 7.13
C ASP A 164 26.12 -8.74 8.40
N ASP A 165 26.21 -7.75 9.28
CA ASP A 165 26.82 -7.86 10.61
C ASP A 165 25.97 -8.64 11.65
N GLY A 166 24.89 -9.29 11.20
CA GLY A 166 24.05 -10.19 12.00
C GLY A 166 22.88 -9.50 12.72
N ARG A 167 22.53 -8.26 12.33
CA ARG A 167 21.36 -7.57 12.86
C ARG A 167 20.08 -8.29 12.43
N VAL A 168 19.13 -8.39 13.36
CA VAL A 168 17.78 -8.89 13.13
C VAL A 168 16.82 -7.78 13.56
N VAL A 169 15.83 -7.50 12.72
CA VAL A 169 14.83 -6.46 12.97
C VAL A 169 13.44 -7.08 12.97
N HIS A 170 12.63 -6.70 13.96
CA HIS A 170 11.22 -7.09 14.03
C HIS A 170 10.36 -5.87 13.70
N ALA A 171 9.35 -6.07 12.85
CA ALA A 171 8.34 -5.05 12.54
C ALA A 171 6.98 -5.72 12.34
N GLY A 172 5.90 -4.96 12.43
CA GLY A 172 4.55 -5.46 12.16
C GLY A 172 3.49 -4.98 13.14
N GLU A 173 2.29 -5.58 13.06
CA GLU A 173 1.11 -5.13 13.81
C GLU A 173 1.32 -5.16 15.33
N ASP A 174 2.13 -6.09 15.84
CA ASP A 174 2.40 -6.24 17.29
C ASP A 174 3.68 -5.53 17.77
N VAL A 175 4.25 -4.65 16.94
CA VAL A 175 5.41 -3.82 17.30
C VAL A 175 4.94 -2.36 17.43
N ALA A 176 5.25 -1.74 18.57
CA ALA A 176 4.85 -0.35 18.81
C ALA A 176 5.59 0.60 17.86
N ALA A 177 4.93 1.69 17.45
CA ALA A 177 5.52 2.68 16.56
C ALA A 177 6.84 3.24 17.11
N VAL A 178 6.91 3.43 18.42
CA VAL A 178 8.11 3.94 19.08
C VAL A 178 9.30 2.99 18.94
N ASP A 179 9.07 1.68 19.05
CA ASP A 179 10.13 0.67 18.95
C ASP A 179 10.68 0.61 17.52
N GLU A 180 9.82 0.68 16.50
CA GLU A 180 10.26 0.75 15.11
C GLU A 180 10.94 2.08 14.78
N ALA A 181 10.46 3.20 15.33
CA ALA A 181 11.10 4.51 15.15
C ALA A 181 12.54 4.53 15.70
N HIS A 182 12.79 3.85 16.82
CA HIS A 182 14.14 3.71 17.39
C HIS A 182 15.13 3.01 16.45
N LEU A 183 14.68 2.20 15.48
CA LEU A 183 15.56 1.57 14.49
C LEU A 183 16.37 2.59 13.68
N VAL A 184 15.83 3.80 13.50
CA VAL A 184 16.50 4.92 12.82
C VAL A 184 17.70 5.48 13.62
N GLU A 185 17.69 5.29 14.94
CA GLU A 185 18.81 5.64 15.82
C GLU A 185 19.84 4.53 15.86
N GLU A 186 19.38 3.27 15.86
CA GLU A 186 20.25 2.09 15.90
C GLU A 186 20.95 1.81 14.57
N ILE A 187 20.31 2.16 13.45
CA ILE A 187 20.84 2.02 12.09
C ILE A 187 20.92 3.41 11.46
N PRO A 188 22.01 4.17 11.67
CA PRO A 188 22.13 5.53 11.15
C PRO A 188 21.94 5.65 9.63
N ALA A 189 22.29 4.59 8.88
CA ALA A 189 22.08 4.54 7.43
C ALA A 189 20.58 4.53 7.03
N LEU A 190 19.69 4.06 7.91
CA LEU A 190 18.25 4.04 7.69
C LEU A 190 17.64 5.45 7.76
N ARG A 191 18.25 6.35 8.55
CA ARG A 191 17.79 7.73 8.74
C ARG A 191 17.72 8.52 7.44
N ALA A 192 18.71 8.38 6.57
CA ALA A 192 18.72 9.09 5.29
C ALA A 192 17.55 8.65 4.41
N ALA A 193 17.33 7.33 4.29
CA ALA A 193 16.24 6.78 3.48
C ALA A 193 14.85 7.12 4.05
N VAL A 194 14.70 7.10 5.37
CA VAL A 194 13.45 7.52 6.02
C VAL A 194 13.19 9.01 5.80
N ALA A 195 14.20 9.87 5.94
CA ALA A 195 14.05 11.30 5.71
C ALA A 195 13.66 11.65 4.26
N GLU A 196 14.11 10.86 3.27
CA GLU A 196 13.66 11.03 1.87
C GLU A 196 12.16 10.74 1.68
N LEU A 197 11.59 9.87 2.51
CA LEU A 197 10.17 9.48 2.43
C LEU A 197 9.24 10.43 3.20
N VAL A 198 9.66 10.92 4.36
CA VAL A 198 8.79 11.66 5.29
C VAL A 198 9.27 13.08 5.62
N GLY A 199 10.40 13.52 5.07
CA GLY A 199 10.98 14.83 5.34
C GLY A 199 11.39 14.99 6.81
N ASP A 200 10.99 16.13 7.40
CA ASP A 200 11.31 16.49 8.78
C ASP A 200 10.27 15.98 9.81
N ASP A 201 9.33 15.12 9.40
CA ASP A 201 8.32 14.56 10.32
C ASP A 201 8.92 13.45 11.18
N ASP A 202 9.22 13.80 12.43
CA ASP A 202 9.90 12.95 13.41
C ASP A 202 8.94 12.18 14.33
N ARG A 203 7.62 12.24 14.08
CA ARG A 203 6.64 11.52 14.88
C ARG A 203 6.91 10.01 14.78
N PRO A 204 6.94 9.26 15.90
CA PRO A 204 7.29 7.84 15.89
C PRO A 204 6.45 7.00 14.92
N ALA A 205 5.15 7.26 14.82
CA ALA A 205 4.26 6.53 13.91
C ALA A 205 4.59 6.78 12.42
N VAL A 206 5.06 7.99 12.08
CA VAL A 206 5.47 8.35 10.71
C VAL A 206 6.80 7.69 10.37
N LEU A 207 7.76 7.73 11.30
CA LEU A 207 9.05 7.03 11.15
C LEU A 207 8.86 5.51 11.02
N ALA A 208 8.01 4.90 11.84
CA ALA A 208 7.71 3.47 11.78
C ALA A 208 7.16 3.05 10.40
N SER A 209 6.21 3.81 9.86
CA SER A 209 5.67 3.57 8.51
C SER A 209 6.77 3.57 7.43
N ALA A 210 7.67 4.55 7.47
CA ALA A 210 8.79 4.65 6.53
C ALA A 210 9.82 3.52 6.72
N VAL A 211 10.11 3.14 7.96
CA VAL A 211 11.01 2.03 8.28
C VAL A 211 10.46 0.72 7.73
N GLU A 212 9.19 0.38 8.02
CA GLU A 212 8.54 -0.80 7.46
C GLU A 212 8.57 -0.80 5.93
N PHE A 213 8.32 0.35 5.30
CA PHE A 213 8.35 0.49 3.85
C PHE A 213 9.74 0.20 3.24
N VAL A 214 10.80 0.72 3.85
CA VAL A 214 12.18 0.45 3.40
C VAL A 214 12.53 -1.02 3.58
N LEU A 215 12.20 -1.62 4.73
CA LEU A 215 12.48 -3.04 5.01
C LEU A 215 11.73 -3.97 4.05
N GLU A 216 10.45 -3.72 3.81
CA GLU A 216 9.66 -4.50 2.85
C GLU A 216 10.18 -4.32 1.42
N GLY A 217 10.50 -3.10 1.02
CA GLY A 217 11.07 -2.81 -0.30
C GLY A 217 12.40 -3.54 -0.55
N LEU A 218 13.29 -3.58 0.45
CA LEU A 218 14.52 -4.36 0.42
C LEU A 218 14.26 -5.86 0.34
N HIS A 219 13.28 -6.37 1.09
CA HIS A 219 12.86 -7.77 1.01
C HIS A 219 12.34 -8.13 -0.38
N LEU A 220 11.38 -7.37 -0.91
CA LEU A 220 10.79 -7.58 -2.24
C LEU A 220 11.81 -7.40 -3.37
N SER A 221 12.85 -6.61 -3.13
CA SER A 221 14.03 -6.47 -4.01
C SER A 221 15.07 -7.59 -3.83
N LYS A 222 14.78 -8.61 -3.02
CA LYS A 222 15.63 -9.78 -2.72
C LYS A 222 16.98 -9.40 -2.08
N ARG A 223 17.00 -8.31 -1.32
CA ARG A 223 18.17 -7.84 -0.57
C ARG A 223 18.15 -8.28 0.89
N LEU A 224 16.95 -8.45 1.46
CA LEU A 224 16.74 -9.00 2.81
C LEU A 224 15.83 -10.24 2.75
N ASN A 225 16.01 -11.13 3.73
CA ASN A 225 15.04 -12.19 4.01
C ASN A 225 13.98 -11.66 4.97
N LYS A 226 12.73 -12.13 4.81
CA LYS A 226 11.61 -11.86 5.70
C LYS A 226 11.00 -13.19 6.11
N ASP A 227 10.94 -13.43 7.41
CA ASP A 227 10.17 -14.52 7.99
C ASP A 227 8.94 -13.92 8.70
N ALA A 228 7.74 -14.29 8.27
CA ALA A 228 6.51 -13.93 8.96
C ALA A 228 6.15 -15.01 9.98
N ASP A 229 5.63 -14.62 11.14
CA ASP A 229 5.08 -15.59 12.09
C ASP A 229 3.86 -16.33 11.48
N HIS A 230 3.43 -17.42 12.10
CA HIS A 230 2.33 -18.24 11.59
C HIS A 230 0.98 -17.50 11.49
N ARG A 231 0.88 -16.30 12.07
CA ARG A 231 -0.32 -15.47 12.09
C ARG A 231 -0.20 -14.23 11.19
N GLY A 232 0.96 -13.99 10.57
CA GLY A 232 1.26 -12.80 9.78
C GLY A 232 1.39 -11.50 10.58
N VAL A 233 1.41 -11.57 11.92
CA VAL A 233 1.32 -10.38 12.79
C VAL A 233 2.69 -9.71 12.95
N ARG A 234 3.75 -10.52 12.99
CA ARG A 234 5.14 -10.04 13.11
C ARG A 234 5.98 -10.53 11.94
N ALA A 235 6.72 -9.61 11.35
CA ALA A 235 7.77 -9.88 10.39
C ALA A 235 9.15 -9.77 11.04
N THR A 236 10.04 -10.68 10.67
CA THR A 236 11.45 -10.67 11.07
C THR A 236 12.31 -10.51 9.83
N TYR A 237 13.07 -9.43 9.77
CA TYR A 237 14.02 -9.13 8.70
C TYR A 237 15.43 -9.50 9.13
N ARG A 238 16.17 -10.13 8.22
CA ARG A 238 17.56 -10.53 8.42
C ARG A 238 18.34 -10.48 7.10
N SER A 239 19.67 -10.52 7.22
CA SER A 239 20.54 -10.69 6.05
C SER A 239 20.19 -11.95 5.26
N ARG A 240 20.67 -11.93 4.01
CA ARG A 240 20.36 -12.97 3.03
C ARG A 240 20.95 -14.33 3.38
#